data_AF-A0A7H0Y353-F1
#
_entry.id   AF-A0A7H0Y353-F1
#
_cell.length_a   1.000
_cell.length_b   1.000
_cell.length_c   1.000
_cell.angle_alpha   90.00
_cell.angle_beta   90.00
_cell.angle_gamma   90.00
#
_symmetry.space_group_name_H-M   'P 1'
#
loop_
_entity.id
_entity.type
_entity.pdbx_description
1 polymer ?
#
loop_
_entity_poly.entity_id
_entity_poly.type
_entity_poly.pdbx_seq_one_letter_code
_entity_poly.pdbx_strand_id
1 'polypeptide(L)'
;MSVNGFALVLYLKYLYWKTGNKSEFEAFASDIKDFLCISDNKTLKSIFIELYNLKYLTRQIEELKQNKPLLITLNKEKFLTDSNKEETEYFAQLPINILYGMRDRKLDRKEVRILYYLKSYINYYTDNKKMYCYPGIETTMTKELNMSKNTIPKYTKLLEGKGLISIEKNVLHTSYQYDDEGKLLFNRYNNHYYLNYEGLETL
;
A
#
# COMPACT_ATOMS: atom_id res chain seq x y z
N MET A 1 7.15 -5.53 -6.73
CA MET A 1 6.94 -5.92 -5.32
C MET A 1 5.53 -6.47 -5.14
N SER A 2 5.37 -7.60 -4.45
CA SER A 2 4.10 -8.23 -4.10
C SER A 2 3.33 -7.44 -3.03
N VAL A 3 2.05 -7.73 -2.85
CA VAL A 3 1.21 -7.11 -1.82
C VAL A 3 1.77 -7.39 -0.42
N ASN A 4 2.21 -8.62 -0.17
CA ASN A 4 2.76 -9.01 1.11
C ASN A 4 4.14 -8.38 1.35
N GLY A 5 4.97 -8.28 0.30
CA GLY A 5 6.24 -7.54 0.34
C GLY A 5 6.03 -6.09 0.72
N PHE A 6 5.03 -5.43 0.13
CA PHE A 6 4.67 -4.06 0.48
C PHE A 6 4.24 -3.92 1.94
N ALA A 7 3.36 -4.81 2.41
CA ALA A 7 2.91 -4.80 3.80
C ALA A 7 4.06 -5.01 4.79
N LEU A 8 5.03 -5.88 4.47
CA LEU A 8 6.22 -6.05 5.31
C LEU A 8 7.11 -4.81 5.27
N VAL A 9 7.33 -4.18 4.12
CA VAL A 9 8.09 -2.92 4.05
C VAL A 9 7.44 -1.84 4.91
N LEU A 10 6.12 -1.72 4.88
CA LEU A 10 5.38 -0.79 5.74
C LEU A 10 5.62 -1.07 7.23
N TYR A 11 5.54 -2.34 7.65
CA TYR A 11 5.80 -2.72 9.03
C TYR A 11 7.25 -2.50 9.45
N LEU A 12 8.22 -2.84 8.58
CA LEU A 12 9.64 -2.60 8.81
C LEU A 12 9.95 -1.10 8.91
N LYS A 13 9.24 -0.26 8.16
CA LYS A 13 9.37 1.20 8.26
C LYS A 13 8.90 1.70 9.63
N TYR A 14 7.82 1.15 10.16
CA TYR A 14 7.38 1.41 11.53
C TYR A 14 8.40 0.94 12.58
N LEU A 15 8.94 -0.28 12.44
CA LEU A 15 9.99 -0.78 13.34
C LEU A 15 11.27 0.06 13.27
N TYR A 16 11.67 0.49 12.07
CA TYR A 16 12.79 1.39 11.86
C TYR A 16 12.62 2.69 12.65
N TRP A 17 11.45 3.33 12.53
CA TRP A 17 11.12 4.53 13.30
C TRP A 17 11.09 4.24 14.82
N LYS A 18 10.39 3.18 15.25
CA LYS A 18 10.22 2.79 16.65
C LYS A 18 11.54 2.50 17.37
N THR A 19 12.54 2.02 16.64
CA THR A 19 13.88 1.70 17.17
C THR A 19 14.84 2.90 17.18
N GLY A 20 14.35 4.09 16.82
CA GLY A 20 15.18 5.30 16.72
C GLY A 20 16.02 5.32 15.43
N ASN A 21 15.45 4.86 14.31
CA ASN A 21 16.08 4.82 12.99
C ASN A 21 17.33 3.92 12.93
N LYS A 22 17.33 2.84 13.72
CA LYS A 22 18.38 1.80 13.67
C LYS A 22 18.16 0.90 12.45
N SER A 23 19.18 0.75 11.63
CA SER A 23 19.14 -0.16 10.47
C SER A 23 19.25 -1.63 10.86
N GLU A 24 19.58 -1.95 12.11
CA GLU A 24 19.69 -3.30 12.62
C GLU A 24 18.91 -3.42 13.93
N PHE A 25 18.02 -4.42 14.00
CA PHE A 25 17.19 -4.69 15.17
C PHE A 25 16.68 -6.13 15.17
N GLU A 26 16.25 -6.57 16.34
CA GLU A 26 15.63 -7.86 16.55
C GLU A 26 14.10 -7.78 16.45
N ALA A 27 13.47 -8.78 15.82
CA ALA A 27 12.02 -8.91 15.77
C ALA A 27 11.58 -10.37 15.77
N PHE A 28 10.48 -10.70 16.44
CA PHE A 28 9.93 -12.05 16.42
C PHE A 28 9.11 -12.31 15.17
N ALA A 29 9.25 -13.52 14.61
CA ALA A 29 8.45 -13.96 13.48
C ALA A 29 6.94 -14.00 13.79
N SER A 30 6.55 -14.22 15.05
CA SER A 30 5.15 -14.15 15.52
C SER A 30 4.58 -12.75 15.29
N ASP A 31 5.29 -11.72 15.77
CA ASP A 31 4.80 -10.35 15.73
C ASP A 31 4.67 -9.86 14.29
N ILE A 32 5.64 -10.22 13.44
CA ILE A 32 5.59 -9.92 12.00
C ILE A 32 4.37 -10.61 11.35
N LYS A 33 4.13 -11.88 11.67
CA LYS A 33 2.96 -12.61 11.16
C LYS A 33 1.64 -12.00 11.60
N ASP A 34 1.55 -11.59 12.85
CA ASP A 34 0.36 -10.98 13.42
C ASP A 34 0.04 -9.64 12.74
N PHE A 35 1.03 -8.75 12.63
CA PHE A 35 0.86 -7.49 11.91
C PHE A 35 0.49 -7.67 10.44
N LEU A 36 1.11 -8.65 9.79
CA LEU A 36 0.82 -8.93 8.40
C LEU A 36 -0.45 -9.76 8.20
N CYS A 37 -1.11 -10.27 9.25
CA CYS A 37 -2.21 -11.24 9.13
C CYS A 37 -1.84 -12.46 8.24
N ILE A 38 -0.69 -13.08 8.52
CA ILE A 38 -0.18 -14.27 7.84
C ILE A 38 -0.04 -15.39 8.87
N SER A 39 -0.54 -16.59 8.56
CA SER A 39 -0.46 -17.73 9.48
C SER A 39 0.82 -18.55 9.29
N ASP A 40 1.33 -18.66 8.07
CA ASP A 40 2.34 -19.66 7.72
C ASP A 40 3.76 -19.09 7.51
N ASN A 41 4.76 -19.86 7.95
CA ASN A 41 6.16 -19.47 7.83
C ASN A 41 6.68 -19.52 6.38
N LYS A 42 6.05 -20.32 5.50
CA LYS A 42 6.47 -20.42 4.09
C LYS A 42 6.23 -19.10 3.36
N THR A 43 5.07 -18.49 3.59
CA THR A 43 4.72 -17.16 3.09
C THR A 43 5.65 -16.11 3.69
N LEU A 44 5.91 -16.13 5.00
CA LEU A 44 6.85 -15.16 5.59
C LEU A 44 8.26 -15.28 4.99
N LYS A 45 8.76 -16.51 4.81
CA LYS A 45 10.08 -16.76 4.20
C LYS A 45 10.15 -16.26 2.76
N SER A 46 9.10 -16.47 1.95
CA SER A 46 9.07 -15.98 0.57
C SER A 46 9.08 -14.45 0.50
N ILE A 47 8.40 -13.77 1.43
CA ILE A 47 8.42 -12.30 1.52
C ILE A 47 9.83 -11.81 1.88
N PHE A 48 10.51 -12.44 2.84
CA PHE A 48 11.89 -12.06 3.17
C PHE A 48 12.86 -12.24 2.00
N ILE A 49 12.73 -13.33 1.25
CA ILE A 49 13.51 -13.57 0.03
C ILE A 49 13.22 -12.47 -1.00
N GLU A 50 11.95 -12.09 -1.19
CA GLU A 50 11.57 -11.00 -2.08
C GLU A 50 12.25 -9.68 -1.66
N LEU A 51 12.16 -9.30 -0.39
CA LEU A 51 12.74 -8.04 0.11
C LEU A 51 14.27 -8.03 0.02
N TYR A 52 14.93 -9.17 0.24
CA TYR A 52 16.36 -9.31 0.03
C TYR A 52 16.74 -9.13 -1.45
N ASN A 53 16.02 -9.78 -2.36
CA ASN A 53 16.23 -9.63 -3.81
C ASN A 53 16.01 -8.19 -4.28
N LEU A 54 15.00 -7.51 -3.71
CA LEU A 54 14.70 -6.11 -3.95
C LEU A 54 15.63 -5.14 -3.18
N LYS A 55 16.64 -5.64 -2.46
CA LYS A 55 17.63 -4.85 -1.71
C LYS A 55 17.06 -3.95 -0.62
N TYR A 56 15.91 -4.33 -0.04
CA TYR A 56 15.38 -3.73 1.19
C TYR A 56 16.08 -4.29 2.43
N LEU A 57 16.54 -5.54 2.36
CA LEU A 57 17.36 -6.18 3.38
C LEU A 57 18.78 -6.35 2.86
N THR A 58 19.77 -6.10 3.71
CA THR A 58 21.18 -6.30 3.37
C THR A 58 21.66 -7.73 3.63
N ARG A 59 20.97 -8.45 4.53
CA ARG A 59 21.20 -9.85 4.84
C ARG A 59 19.94 -10.67 4.56
N GLN A 60 20.13 -11.86 4.00
CA GLN A 60 19.05 -12.81 3.78
C GLN A 60 18.70 -13.51 5.10
N ILE A 61 17.40 -13.72 5.34
CA ILE A 61 16.92 -14.51 6.47
C ILE A 61 16.80 -15.97 6.00
N GLU A 62 17.75 -16.81 6.43
CA GLU A 62 17.83 -18.21 6.00
C GLU A 62 16.83 -19.11 6.74
N GLU A 63 16.67 -18.87 8.04
CA GLU A 63 15.88 -19.71 8.95
C GLU A 63 14.91 -18.89 9.80
N LEU A 64 13.68 -19.40 9.94
CA LEU A 64 12.66 -18.85 10.84
C LEU A 64 12.53 -19.79 12.05
N LYS A 65 13.36 -19.57 13.07
CA LYS A 65 13.34 -20.36 14.30
C LYS A 65 12.14 -19.96 15.17
N GLN A 66 11.47 -20.95 15.74
CA GLN A 66 10.37 -20.70 16.68
C GLN A 66 10.92 -20.08 17.97
N ASN A 67 10.22 -19.09 18.51
CA ASN A 67 10.53 -18.41 19.79
C ASN A 67 11.93 -17.80 19.87
N LYS A 68 12.59 -17.53 18.74
CA LYS A 68 13.84 -16.78 18.68
C LYS A 68 13.66 -15.52 17.87
N PRO A 69 14.23 -14.38 18.31
CA PRO A 69 14.23 -13.18 17.51
C PRO A 69 15.04 -13.39 16.22
N LEU A 70 14.59 -12.74 15.16
CA LEU A 70 15.30 -12.62 13.90
C LEU A 70 16.10 -11.32 13.94
N LEU A 71 17.38 -11.39 13.60
CA LEU A 71 18.17 -10.20 13.34
C LEU A 71 17.81 -9.66 11.95
N ILE A 72 17.19 -8.49 11.90
CA ILE A 72 16.81 -7.81 10.67
C ILE A 72 17.81 -6.70 10.41
N THR A 73 18.47 -6.75 9.24
CA THR A 73 19.39 -5.70 8.78
C THR A 73 18.81 -5.03 7.53
N LEU A 74 18.34 -3.80 7.68
CA LEU A 74 17.72 -2.98 6.64
C LEU A 74 18.77 -2.27 5.78
N ASN A 75 18.45 -2.08 4.50
CA ASN A 75 19.17 -1.13 3.66
C ASN A 75 18.77 0.31 4.02
N LYS A 76 19.64 1.01 4.75
CA LYS A 76 19.37 2.36 5.24
C LYS A 76 18.89 3.31 4.14
N GLU A 77 19.49 3.29 2.95
CA GLU A 77 19.15 4.20 1.84
C GLU A 77 17.69 4.07 1.37
N LYS A 78 17.13 2.85 1.42
CA LYS A 78 15.73 2.59 1.06
C LYS A 78 14.74 2.97 2.15
N PHE A 79 15.21 3.07 3.40
CA PHE A 79 14.40 3.40 4.57
C PHE A 79 14.67 4.81 5.09
N LEU A 80 15.61 5.56 4.51
CA LEU A 80 15.78 6.97 4.78
C LEU A 80 14.60 7.75 4.22
N THR A 81 14.07 8.66 5.03
CA THR A 81 13.00 9.61 4.68
C THR A 81 13.44 11.04 4.90
N ASP A 82 14.74 11.27 5.08
CA ASP A 82 15.27 12.62 5.24
C ASP A 82 14.98 13.44 3.99
N SER A 83 14.44 14.63 4.24
CA SER A 83 14.10 15.69 3.29
C SER A 83 15.30 16.31 2.57
N ASN A 84 16.52 15.78 2.79
CA ASN A 84 17.76 16.24 2.16
C ASN A 84 18.11 15.47 0.88
N LYS A 85 17.27 14.51 0.47
CA LYS A 85 17.30 14.07 -0.93
C LYS A 85 16.73 15.21 -1.78
N GLU A 86 17.29 15.42 -2.97
CA GLU A 86 16.81 16.43 -3.92
C GLU A 86 15.27 16.45 -3.97
N GLU A 87 14.67 17.63 -4.17
CA GLU A 87 13.22 17.95 -4.10
C GLU A 87 12.29 17.05 -4.96
N THR A 88 12.83 16.04 -5.61
CA THR A 88 12.18 15.09 -6.52
C THR A 88 11.80 13.74 -5.86
N GLU A 89 12.34 13.39 -4.68
CA GLU A 89 12.03 12.12 -4.00
C GLU A 89 10.97 12.26 -2.88
N TYR A 90 9.71 12.43 -3.25
CA TYR A 90 8.59 12.40 -2.28
C TYR A 90 8.24 10.97 -1.85
N PHE A 91 7.79 10.82 -0.61
CA PHE A 91 7.26 9.56 -0.09
C PHE A 91 5.85 9.74 0.48
N ALA A 92 4.99 8.75 0.25
CA ALA A 92 3.63 8.77 0.77
C ALA A 92 3.61 8.43 2.27
N GLN A 93 3.02 9.30 3.07
CA GLN A 93 2.73 9.07 4.48
C GLN A 93 1.21 8.99 4.69
N LEU A 94 0.79 8.03 5.52
CA LEU A 94 -0.57 7.88 6.01
C LEU A 94 -0.55 7.65 7.53
N PRO A 95 -1.67 7.91 8.23
CA PRO A 95 -1.77 7.68 9.68
C PRO A 95 -1.36 6.25 10.08
N ILE A 96 -0.76 6.11 11.27
CA ILE A 96 -0.32 4.81 11.80
C ILE A 96 -1.49 3.82 11.97
N ASN A 97 -2.70 4.33 12.14
CA ASN A 97 -3.91 3.53 12.26
C ASN A 97 -4.13 2.61 11.06
N ILE A 98 -3.62 2.93 9.86
CA ILE A 98 -3.67 2.01 8.71
C ILE A 98 -2.92 0.71 8.99
N LEU A 99 -1.77 0.78 9.66
CA LEU A 99 -1.01 -0.40 10.07
C LEU A 99 -1.76 -1.19 11.15
N TYR A 100 -2.39 -0.51 12.12
CA TYR A 100 -3.16 -1.18 13.16
C TYR A 100 -4.46 -1.80 12.63
N GLY A 101 -5.18 -1.13 11.75
CA GLY A 101 -6.34 -1.71 11.08
C GLY A 101 -6.00 -2.90 10.21
N MET A 102 -4.79 -2.97 9.65
CA MET A 102 -4.29 -4.17 8.99
C MET A 102 -4.08 -5.32 9.98
N ARG A 103 -3.38 -5.07 11.10
CA ARG A 103 -3.18 -6.07 12.18
C ARG A 103 -4.51 -6.58 12.73
N ASP A 104 -5.46 -5.67 12.95
CA ASP A 104 -6.76 -5.93 13.56
C ASP A 104 -7.79 -6.44 12.53
N ARG A 105 -7.36 -6.75 11.30
CA ARG A 105 -8.17 -7.29 10.20
C ARG A 105 -9.33 -6.40 9.74
N LYS A 106 -9.32 -5.12 10.10
CA LYS A 106 -10.21 -4.09 9.55
C LYS A 106 -9.84 -3.76 8.11
N LEU A 107 -8.56 -3.90 7.74
CA LEU A 107 -8.04 -3.72 6.40
C LEU A 107 -7.29 -4.95 5.88
N ASP A 108 -7.59 -5.36 4.65
CA ASP A 108 -6.77 -6.30 3.88
C ASP A 108 -5.49 -5.59 3.40
N ARG A 109 -4.39 -6.34 3.27
CA ARG A 109 -3.11 -5.84 2.75
C ARG A 109 -3.26 -5.17 1.37
N LYS A 110 -4.22 -5.61 0.55
CA LYS A 110 -4.54 -4.99 -0.75
C LYS A 110 -5.20 -3.61 -0.59
N GLU A 111 -6.08 -3.45 0.40
CA GLU A 111 -6.68 -2.15 0.74
C GLU A 111 -5.60 -1.17 1.17
N VAL A 112 -4.72 -1.59 2.09
CA VAL A 112 -3.58 -0.79 2.55
C VAL A 112 -2.69 -0.36 1.39
N ARG A 113 -2.36 -1.29 0.48
CA ARG A 113 -1.53 -0.95 -0.69
C ARG A 113 -2.22 0.03 -1.64
N ILE A 114 -3.53 -0.09 -1.85
CA ILE A 114 -4.30 0.86 -2.66
C ILE A 114 -4.29 2.24 -1.99
N LEU A 115 -4.51 2.34 -0.69
CA LEU A 115 -4.48 3.63 0.02
C LEU A 115 -3.15 4.37 -0.15
N TYR A 116 -2.03 3.68 0.08
CA TYR A 116 -0.69 4.26 -0.11
C TYR A 116 -0.43 4.67 -1.55
N TYR A 117 -0.93 3.89 -2.51
CA TYR A 117 -0.83 4.21 -3.92
C TYR A 117 -1.64 5.46 -4.29
N LEU A 118 -2.90 5.55 -3.86
CA LEU A 118 -3.70 6.74 -4.10
C LEU A 118 -3.04 7.97 -3.46
N LYS A 119 -2.52 7.84 -2.23
CA LYS A 119 -1.78 8.90 -1.55
C LYS A 119 -0.56 9.36 -2.33
N SER A 120 0.22 8.46 -2.92
CA SER A 120 1.42 8.84 -3.67
C SER A 120 1.11 9.65 -4.93
N TYR A 121 -0.11 9.55 -5.47
CA TYR A 121 -0.57 10.34 -6.62
C TYR A 121 -1.25 11.66 -6.23
N ILE A 122 -1.63 11.82 -4.96
CA ILE A 122 -2.16 13.06 -4.39
C ILE A 122 -0.98 13.87 -3.84
N ASN A 123 -0.28 14.56 -4.74
CA ASN A 123 0.88 15.39 -4.39
C ASN A 123 0.46 16.81 -4.02
N TYR A 124 0.42 17.09 -2.72
CA TYR A 124 0.13 18.41 -2.16
C TYR A 124 1.29 19.42 -2.32
N TYR A 125 2.50 18.95 -2.59
CA TYR A 125 3.68 19.82 -2.72
C TYR A 125 3.68 20.58 -4.05
N THR A 126 3.18 19.95 -5.11
CA THR A 126 3.06 20.59 -6.44
C THR A 126 1.78 21.41 -6.59
N ASP A 127 0.72 21.03 -5.88
CA ASP A 127 -0.57 21.71 -5.91
C ASP A 127 -1.31 21.48 -4.58
N ASN A 128 -1.35 22.53 -3.75
CA ASN A 128 -2.00 22.49 -2.44
C ASN A 128 -3.53 22.32 -2.53
N LYS A 129 -4.12 22.46 -3.71
CA LYS A 129 -5.55 22.23 -3.97
C LYS A 129 -5.84 20.85 -4.54
N LYS A 130 -4.82 20.06 -4.88
CA LYS A 130 -5.01 18.71 -5.42
C LYS A 130 -5.46 17.75 -4.32
N MET A 131 -6.78 17.55 -4.24
CA MET A 131 -7.42 16.69 -3.24
C MET A 131 -7.68 15.26 -3.74
N TYR A 132 -7.45 14.99 -5.04
CA TYR A 132 -7.73 13.70 -5.65
C TYR A 132 -6.62 13.25 -6.62
N CYS A 133 -6.66 11.96 -6.95
CA CYS A 133 -5.91 11.38 -8.06
C CYS A 133 -6.85 10.63 -9.00
N TYR A 134 -6.39 10.39 -10.23
CA TYR A 134 -7.20 9.71 -11.26
C TYR A 134 -6.40 8.67 -12.06
N PRO A 135 -5.66 7.76 -11.40
CA PRO A 135 -4.90 6.73 -12.09
C PRO A 135 -5.84 5.77 -12.83
N GLY A 136 -5.51 5.46 -14.08
CA GLY A 136 -6.24 4.49 -14.89
C GLY A 136 -6.08 3.07 -14.34
N ILE A 137 -7.20 2.36 -14.12
CA ILE A 137 -7.18 1.00 -13.55
C ILE A 137 -6.45 0.02 -14.49
N GLU A 138 -6.79 0.04 -15.77
CA GLU A 138 -6.33 -0.94 -16.75
C GLU A 138 -4.84 -0.79 -17.09
N THR A 139 -4.35 0.45 -17.20
CA THR A 139 -3.01 0.75 -17.70
C THR A 139 -2.00 0.99 -16.58
N THR A 140 -2.37 1.77 -15.56
CA THR A 140 -1.42 2.26 -14.55
C THR A 140 -1.49 1.43 -13.28
N MET A 141 -2.68 1.32 -12.67
CA MET A 141 -2.83 0.68 -11.36
C MET A 141 -2.50 -0.80 -11.40
N THR A 142 -2.98 -1.54 -12.41
CA THR A 142 -2.72 -2.99 -12.56
C THR A 142 -1.21 -3.29 -12.58
N LYS A 143 -0.45 -2.49 -13.33
CA LYS A 143 1.01 -2.63 -13.47
C LYS A 143 1.75 -2.29 -12.18
N GLU A 144 1.42 -1.15 -11.56
CA GLU A 144 2.18 -0.62 -10.41
C GLU A 144 1.80 -1.29 -9.08
N LEU A 145 0.53 -1.65 -8.91
CA LEU A 145 0.06 -2.38 -7.74
C LEU A 145 0.38 -3.87 -7.82
N ASN A 146 0.73 -4.40 -9.00
CA ASN A 146 0.86 -5.83 -9.25
C ASN A 146 -0.40 -6.59 -8.77
N MET A 147 -1.57 -6.07 -9.16
CA MET A 147 -2.89 -6.60 -8.84
C MET A 147 -3.70 -6.75 -10.12
N SER A 148 -4.62 -7.72 -10.18
CA SER A 148 -5.45 -7.90 -11.38
C SER A 148 -6.49 -6.80 -11.54
N LYS A 149 -6.93 -6.59 -12.79
CA LYS A 149 -8.01 -5.65 -13.16
C LYS A 149 -9.34 -5.87 -12.41
N ASN A 150 -9.59 -7.08 -11.91
CA ASN A 150 -10.77 -7.39 -11.11
C ASN A 150 -10.54 -7.17 -9.60
N THR A 151 -9.28 -7.23 -9.16
CA THR A 151 -8.90 -7.05 -7.76
C THR A 151 -9.03 -5.58 -7.36
N ILE A 152 -8.53 -4.66 -8.18
CA ILE A 152 -8.53 -3.24 -7.85
C ILE A 152 -9.96 -2.70 -7.60
N PRO A 153 -10.94 -2.88 -8.52
CA PRO A 153 -12.31 -2.43 -8.30
C PRO A 153 -12.98 -3.04 -7.08
N LYS A 154 -12.70 -4.33 -6.80
CA LYS A 154 -13.22 -5.01 -5.61
C LYS A 154 -12.75 -4.32 -4.34
N TYR A 155 -11.45 -4.07 -4.24
CA TYR A 155 -10.86 -3.52 -3.02
C TYR A 155 -11.04 -2.01 -2.87
N THR A 156 -11.17 -1.24 -3.97
CA THR A 156 -11.60 0.16 -3.90
C THR A 156 -13.04 0.28 -3.41
N LYS A 157 -13.95 -0.60 -3.84
CA LYS A 157 -15.33 -0.65 -3.33
C LYS A 157 -15.40 -0.99 -1.83
N LEU A 158 -14.50 -1.86 -1.33
CA LEU A 158 -14.42 -2.15 0.10
C LEU A 158 -13.93 -0.93 0.91
N LEU A 159 -12.93 -0.22 0.39
CA LEU A 159 -12.45 1.03 1.00
C LEU A 159 -13.53 2.12 1.01
N GLU A 160 -14.29 2.26 -0.08
CA GLU A 160 -15.41 3.19 -0.20
C GLU A 160 -16.53 2.83 0.79
N GLY A 161 -16.90 1.54 0.89
CA GLY A 161 -17.89 1.07 1.86
C GLY A 161 -17.47 1.24 3.33
N LYS A 162 -16.17 1.37 3.60
CA LYS A 162 -15.62 1.72 4.92
C LYS A 162 -15.50 3.23 5.15
N GLY A 163 -15.89 4.05 4.17
CA GLY A 163 -15.77 5.51 4.25
C GLY A 163 -14.33 6.02 4.23
N LEU A 164 -13.36 5.23 3.78
CA LEU A 164 -11.94 5.61 3.78
C LEU A 164 -11.50 6.33 2.51
N ILE A 165 -12.25 6.14 1.43
CA ILE A 165 -12.10 6.85 0.17
C ILE A 165 -13.48 7.25 -0.35
N SER A 166 -13.53 8.24 -1.24
CA SER A 166 -14.68 8.47 -2.11
C SER A 166 -14.25 8.41 -3.58
N ILE A 167 -15.15 7.93 -4.44
CA ILE A 167 -14.88 7.74 -5.87
C ILE A 167 -15.92 8.51 -6.67
N GLU A 168 -15.46 9.57 -7.34
CA GLU A 168 -16.27 10.30 -8.31
C GLU A 168 -15.99 9.75 -9.71
N LYS A 169 -17.03 9.22 -10.37
CA LYS A 169 -16.89 8.61 -11.69
C LYS A 169 -17.08 9.67 -12.77
N ASN A 170 -16.00 10.10 -13.42
CA ASN A 170 -16.11 10.97 -14.59
C ASN A 170 -16.13 10.16 -15.89
N VAL A 171 -17.07 10.51 -16.76
CA VAL A 171 -17.31 9.82 -18.02
C VAL A 171 -16.51 10.52 -19.11
N LEU A 172 -15.56 9.83 -19.75
CA LEU A 172 -14.69 10.44 -20.75
C LEU A 172 -15.10 10.15 -22.20
N HIS A 173 -15.71 9.00 -22.48
CA HIS A 173 -16.11 8.64 -23.84
C HIS A 173 -17.37 7.79 -23.91
N THR A 174 -18.21 8.19 -24.85
CA THR A 174 -19.44 7.60 -25.37
C THR A 174 -19.09 6.42 -26.29
N SER A 175 -19.63 5.22 -26.05
CA SER A 175 -19.42 4.09 -26.99
C SER A 175 -20.31 4.18 -28.23
N TYR A 176 -21.23 5.14 -28.25
CA TYR A 176 -22.38 5.25 -29.18
C TYR A 176 -23.27 4.00 -29.21
N GLN A 177 -23.11 3.09 -28.26
CA GLN A 177 -23.99 1.94 -28.05
C GLN A 177 -24.97 2.29 -26.94
N TYR A 178 -26.16 1.70 -26.99
CA TYR A 178 -27.20 1.88 -25.98
C TYR A 178 -27.49 0.53 -25.32
N ASP A 179 -27.82 0.53 -24.03
CA ASP A 179 -28.37 -0.65 -23.35
C ASP A 179 -29.85 -0.87 -23.72
N ASP A 180 -30.43 -1.96 -23.21
CA ASP A 180 -31.82 -2.35 -23.47
C ASP A 180 -32.86 -1.33 -22.95
N GLU A 181 -32.43 -0.40 -22.09
CA GLU A 181 -33.25 0.71 -21.55
C GLU A 181 -33.04 2.01 -22.36
N GLY A 182 -32.29 1.95 -23.46
CA GLY A 182 -32.01 3.10 -24.32
C GLY A 182 -31.01 4.09 -23.72
N LYS A 183 -30.23 3.67 -22.72
CA LYS A 183 -29.20 4.49 -22.09
C LYS A 183 -27.84 4.22 -22.73
N LEU A 184 -27.13 5.31 -23.00
CA LEU A 184 -25.86 5.25 -23.70
C LEU A 184 -24.79 4.56 -22.84
N LEU A 185 -24.16 3.53 -23.39
CA LEU A 185 -23.06 2.78 -22.81
C LEU A 185 -21.76 3.59 -22.86
N PHE A 186 -21.06 3.65 -21.73
CA PHE A 186 -19.78 4.35 -21.61
C PHE A 186 -18.64 3.34 -21.41
N ASN A 187 -17.58 3.49 -22.18
CA ASN A 187 -16.48 2.54 -22.30
C ASN A 187 -15.15 3.05 -21.71
N ARG A 188 -15.07 4.31 -21.24
CA ARG A 188 -13.92 4.83 -20.49
C ARG A 188 -14.35 5.74 -19.33
N TYR A 189 -13.84 5.42 -18.14
CA TYR A 189 -14.05 6.18 -16.92
C TYR A 189 -12.74 6.79 -16.44
N ASN A 190 -12.80 8.05 -16.01
CA ASN A 190 -11.73 8.73 -15.27
C ASN A 190 -12.16 8.94 -13.83
N ASN A 191 -12.02 7.88 -13.03
CA ASN A 191 -12.44 7.96 -11.64
C ASN A 191 -11.51 8.90 -10.87
N HIS A 192 -12.07 9.89 -10.19
CA HIS A 192 -11.35 10.70 -9.22
C HIS A 192 -11.48 10.02 -7.85
N TYR A 193 -10.34 9.71 -7.25
CA TYR A 193 -10.24 9.08 -5.94
C TYR A 193 -9.80 10.11 -4.91
N TYR A 194 -10.58 10.26 -3.85
CA TYR A 194 -10.27 11.12 -2.71
C TYR A 194 -9.99 10.26 -1.49
N LEU A 195 -9.04 10.68 -0.65
CA LEU A 195 -8.78 10.05 0.64
C LEU A 195 -9.57 10.76 1.74
N ASN A 196 -10.27 10.00 2.59
CA ASN A 196 -10.93 10.54 3.77
C ASN A 196 -10.01 10.46 4.99
N TYR A 197 -9.22 11.51 5.24
CA TYR A 197 -8.24 11.52 6.34
C TYR A 197 -8.87 11.33 7.72
N GLU A 198 -10.05 11.90 7.97
CA GLU A 198 -10.77 11.72 9.25
C GLU A 198 -11.05 10.24 9.50
N GLY A 199 -11.59 9.54 8.49
CA GLY A 199 -11.84 8.10 8.58
C GLY A 199 -10.56 7.27 8.74
N LEU A 200 -9.45 7.67 8.10
CA LEU A 200 -8.16 7.01 8.24
C LEU A 200 -7.54 7.20 9.65
N GLU A 201 -7.81 8.32 10.32
CA GLU A 201 -7.33 8.65 11.66
C GLU A 201 -8.15 7.99 12.78
N THR A 202 -9.39 7.58 12.52
CA THR A 202 -10.27 6.91 13.49
C THR A 202 -10.37 5.39 13.32
N LEU A 203 -9.62 4.82 12.37
CA LEU A 203 -9.68 3.40 12.00
C LEU A 203 -9.38 2.43 13.15
#